data_AF-A0A956JAN7-F1
#
_entry.id   AF-A0A956JAN7-F1
#
_cell.length_a   1.000
_cell.length_b   1.000
_cell.length_c   1.000
_cell.angle_alpha   90.00
_cell.angle_beta   90.00
_cell.angle_gamma   90.00
#
_symmetry.space_group_name_H-M   'P 1'
#
loop_
_entity.id
_entity.type
_entity.pdbx_description
1 polymer ?
#
loop_
_entity_poly.entity_id
_entity_poly.type
_entity_poly.pdbx_seq_one_letter_code
_entity_poly.pdbx_strand_id
1 'polypeptide(L)'
;MARRTEMLCLRLELLTGRYVACAFNDRDRVEWPPHPARVFSALVAALHDGEPLEAERAALRWLESLPPPALHHSPASVRDAKVFYVPVNDKALTDKATVSNAWARVLDPALPPKARAKAEARLADAYEKAGATEATRPKKVREIVDHLLPHSRTKQPRAFPSATPHDPAVWLCWDAEPEPSVRAGLEALLRRLVRLGHSSSMVAARLVDDAPAPALRPDPEGPERLRWVGPGQLAALEALHAAAPYSEQRVMPYVVARYRHAEARTEPARSSFAADFLVLRRVDGPRLPVLATERVADAVRRALMAHAEDPRAPLLSGHAPDGAPLQDDHLAVVPLPFVGARHATGDLLGVALVPPAGLSRGQLRPLHAALARWEAAGGEPRGQDPRCVLNLGRLGRWTLERSLEPSPLHNLREPAWTRLDRRWVSVTPVLLDRHPGSLGDPKPSARRRAVRRADEIISAACERIGLPAPERIELSLDPPLRGTEPAPRFEACRRDPADRRPLLHLRLTFPRPVGGPVLLGAGRYRGLGLLRPMGGEAP
;
A
#
# COMPACT_ATOMS: atom_id res chain seq x y z
N MET A 1 -10.50 -20.33 4.79
CA MET A 1 -9.17 -20.03 5.36
C MET A 1 -8.13 -20.42 4.32
N ALA A 2 -7.52 -19.46 3.64
CA ALA A 2 -6.39 -19.75 2.76
C ALA A 2 -5.17 -20.07 3.62
N ARG A 3 -4.53 -21.21 3.40
CA ARG A 3 -3.26 -21.57 4.04
C ARG A 3 -2.27 -20.42 3.79
N ARG A 4 -1.71 -19.84 4.84
CA ARG A 4 -0.54 -18.97 4.72
C ARG A 4 0.57 -19.87 4.15
N THR A 5 0.97 -19.64 2.92
CA THR A 5 2.25 -20.17 2.40
C THR A 5 3.33 -19.57 3.29
N GLU A 6 4.08 -20.41 4.00
CA GLU A 6 5.12 -19.95 4.91
C GLU A 6 6.28 -19.35 4.09
N MET A 7 6.63 -18.10 4.39
CA MET A 7 7.48 -17.26 3.55
C MET A 7 8.73 -16.86 4.34
N LEU A 8 9.92 -17.21 3.86
CA LEU A 8 11.17 -16.68 4.42
C LEU A 8 11.39 -15.26 3.90
N CYS A 9 11.46 -14.29 4.81
CA CYS A 9 11.79 -12.91 4.44
C CYS A 9 12.96 -12.35 5.25
N LEU A 10 13.93 -11.76 4.55
CA LEU A 10 15.00 -10.95 5.10
C LEU A 10 14.57 -9.49 5.06
N ARG A 11 14.39 -8.85 6.22
CA ARG A 11 14.17 -7.40 6.33
C ARG A 11 15.49 -6.69 6.60
N LEU A 12 15.84 -5.77 5.71
CA LEU A 12 17.03 -4.92 5.77
C LEU A 12 16.57 -3.48 6.04
N GLU A 13 17.09 -2.83 7.07
CA GLU A 13 16.79 -1.43 7.39
C GLU A 13 18.03 -0.57 7.25
N LEU A 14 18.00 0.39 6.33
CA LEU A 14 19.09 1.34 6.09
C LEU A 14 19.14 2.38 7.21
N LEU A 15 20.08 2.21 8.14
CA LEU A 15 20.17 3.02 9.37
C LEU A 15 20.47 4.50 9.11
N THR A 16 21.07 4.82 7.96
CA THR A 16 21.38 6.19 7.54
C THR A 16 20.32 6.80 6.63
N GLY A 17 19.24 6.05 6.30
CA GLY A 17 18.24 6.45 5.31
C GLY A 17 18.80 6.61 3.88
N ARG A 18 20.05 6.19 3.64
CA ARG A 18 20.73 6.37 2.36
C ARG A 18 21.48 5.10 1.96
N TYR A 19 21.37 4.75 0.69
CA TYR A 19 22.08 3.65 0.08
C TYR A 19 23.11 4.16 -0.93
N VAL A 20 24.38 3.85 -0.73
CA VAL A 20 25.50 4.23 -1.60
C VAL A 20 25.99 2.97 -2.32
N ALA A 21 25.70 2.88 -3.62
CA ALA A 21 26.18 1.82 -4.49
C ALA A 21 26.13 2.26 -5.95
N CYS A 22 27.20 2.00 -6.69
CA CYS A 22 27.24 2.16 -8.14
C CYS A 22 26.68 0.91 -8.82
N ALA A 23 26.05 1.10 -9.98
CA ALA A 23 25.72 0.01 -10.88
C ALA A 23 26.99 -0.70 -11.37
N PHE A 24 26.88 -2.00 -11.68
CA PHE A 24 28.03 -2.80 -12.08
C PHE A 24 28.59 -2.42 -13.46
N ASN A 25 27.73 -1.92 -14.34
CA ASN A 25 28.04 -1.55 -15.73
C ASN A 25 28.20 -0.04 -15.95
N ASP A 26 27.88 0.78 -14.96
CA ASP A 26 27.95 2.23 -15.03
C ASP A 26 28.25 2.79 -13.64
N ARG A 27 29.44 3.38 -13.48
CA ARG A 27 29.90 3.88 -12.17
C ARG A 27 29.23 5.18 -11.74
N ASP A 28 28.61 5.89 -12.67
CA ASP A 28 27.94 7.16 -12.40
C ASP A 28 26.46 6.97 -12.05
N ARG A 29 25.90 5.79 -12.33
CA ARG A 29 24.54 5.43 -11.95
C ARG A 29 24.47 4.73 -10.60
N VAL A 30 23.41 5.04 -9.85
CA VAL A 30 23.09 4.33 -8.62
C VAL A 30 22.53 2.94 -8.95
N GLU A 31 22.93 1.94 -8.15
CA GLU A 31 22.22 0.66 -8.08
C GLU A 31 21.04 0.84 -7.10
N TRP A 32 19.80 0.75 -7.56
CA TRP A 32 18.62 0.74 -6.68
C TRP A 32 17.50 -0.11 -7.30
N PRO A 33 16.81 -0.98 -6.53
CA PRO A 33 17.07 -1.34 -5.13
C PRO A 33 18.43 -2.04 -4.93
N PRO A 34 18.87 -2.31 -3.69
CA PRO A 34 20.06 -3.13 -3.46
C PRO A 34 19.92 -4.46 -4.20
N HIS A 35 20.83 -4.77 -5.12
CA HIS A 35 20.75 -6.03 -5.86
C HIS A 35 20.88 -7.21 -4.89
N PRO A 36 20.06 -8.26 -5.04
CA PRO A 36 20.10 -9.43 -4.15
C PRO A 36 21.50 -10.06 -3.99
N ALA A 37 22.31 -10.09 -5.06
CA ALA A 37 23.69 -10.57 -5.00
C ALA A 37 24.57 -9.77 -4.02
N ARG A 38 24.32 -8.47 -3.85
CA ARG A 38 25.08 -7.64 -2.91
C ARG A 38 24.73 -7.97 -1.46
N VAL A 39 23.48 -8.32 -1.19
CA VAL A 39 23.05 -8.81 0.13
C VAL A 39 23.77 -10.13 0.41
N PHE A 40 23.79 -11.06 -0.55
CA PHE A 40 24.54 -12.32 -0.41
C PHE A 40 26.03 -12.08 -0.13
N SER A 41 26.71 -11.25 -0.91
CA SER A 41 28.13 -10.93 -0.67
C SER A 41 28.38 -10.29 0.70
N ALA A 42 27.43 -9.51 1.21
CA ALA A 42 27.55 -8.90 2.53
C ALA A 42 27.40 -9.93 3.66
N LEU A 43 26.55 -10.95 3.48
CA LEU A 43 26.46 -12.08 4.40
C LEU A 43 27.73 -12.96 4.36
N VAL A 44 28.32 -13.17 3.17
CA VAL A 44 29.62 -13.86 3.05
C VAL A 44 30.74 -13.06 3.74
N ALA A 45 30.73 -11.73 3.64
CA ALA A 45 31.67 -10.90 4.41
C ALA A 45 31.47 -11.07 5.92
N ALA A 46 30.21 -11.05 6.39
CA ALA A 46 29.90 -11.27 7.81
C ALA A 46 30.32 -12.67 8.31
N LEU A 47 30.27 -13.70 7.46
CA LEU A 47 30.78 -15.05 7.77
C LEU A 47 32.27 -14.99 8.16
N HIS A 48 33.07 -14.22 7.42
CA HIS A 48 34.53 -14.12 7.59
C HIS A 48 35.01 -13.00 8.52
N ASP A 49 34.11 -12.20 9.08
CA ASP A 49 34.45 -11.21 10.13
C ASP A 49 34.77 -11.89 11.50
N GLY A 50 34.57 -13.22 11.60
CA GLY A 50 34.92 -14.03 12.77
C GLY A 50 35.19 -15.50 12.40
N GLU A 51 35.28 -16.40 13.38
CA GLU A 51 35.38 -17.83 13.12
C GLU A 51 34.04 -18.37 12.59
N PRO A 52 33.99 -18.90 11.35
CA PRO A 52 32.74 -19.29 10.72
C PRO A 52 32.19 -20.58 11.35
N LEU A 53 30.92 -20.55 11.78
CA LEU A 53 30.24 -21.76 12.25
C LEU A 53 29.75 -22.58 11.05
N GLU A 54 29.75 -23.90 11.16
CA GLU A 54 29.29 -24.78 10.07
C GLU A 54 27.82 -24.51 9.70
N ALA A 55 26.97 -24.15 10.68
CA ALA A 55 25.58 -23.76 10.44
C ALA A 55 25.45 -22.51 9.55
N GLU A 56 26.39 -21.55 9.63
CA GLU A 56 26.39 -20.33 8.82
C GLU A 56 26.85 -20.62 7.38
N ARG A 57 27.83 -21.51 7.23
CA ARG A 57 28.24 -22.03 5.91
C ARG A 57 27.09 -22.79 5.24
N ALA A 58 26.43 -23.69 5.98
CA ALA A 58 25.26 -24.41 5.49
C ALA A 58 24.12 -23.47 5.11
N ALA A 59 23.89 -22.41 5.89
CA ALA A 59 22.89 -21.39 5.60
C ALA A 59 23.14 -20.64 4.29
N LEU A 60 24.39 -20.26 4.01
CA LEU A 60 24.75 -19.60 2.76
C LEU A 60 24.66 -20.55 1.55
N ARG A 61 25.07 -21.81 1.71
CA ARG A 61 24.92 -22.86 0.68
C ARG A 61 23.45 -23.12 0.35
N TRP A 62 22.59 -23.10 1.36
CA TRP A 62 21.14 -23.21 1.16
C TRP A 62 20.59 -21.97 0.44
N LEU A 63 20.97 -20.77 0.87
CA LEU A 63 20.49 -19.51 0.28
C LEU A 63 20.87 -19.35 -1.20
N GLU A 64 22.09 -19.75 -1.60
CA GLU A 64 22.52 -19.70 -3.02
C GLU A 64 21.81 -20.73 -3.91
N SER A 65 21.13 -21.72 -3.32
CA SER A 65 20.32 -22.71 -4.05
C SER A 65 18.91 -22.20 -4.39
N LEU A 66 18.46 -21.11 -3.76
CA LEU A 66 17.12 -20.56 -3.94
C LEU A 66 16.99 -19.76 -5.25
N PRO A 67 15.78 -19.69 -5.83
CA PRO A 67 15.50 -18.77 -6.93
C PRO A 67 15.70 -17.30 -6.50
N PRO A 68 15.79 -16.37 -7.46
CA PRO A 68 15.83 -14.94 -7.14
C PRO A 68 14.66 -14.54 -6.23
N PRO A 69 14.88 -13.74 -5.17
CA PRO A 69 13.82 -13.33 -4.24
C PRO A 69 12.83 -12.36 -4.88
N ALA A 70 11.58 -12.35 -4.39
CA ALA A 70 10.69 -11.21 -4.54
C ALA A 70 11.18 -10.05 -3.65
N LEU A 71 11.09 -8.81 -4.14
CA LEU A 71 11.61 -7.63 -3.46
C LEU A 71 10.51 -6.67 -3.08
N HIS A 72 10.51 -6.21 -1.83
CA HIS A 72 9.77 -5.02 -1.43
C HIS A 72 10.74 -3.89 -1.12
N HIS A 73 10.46 -2.71 -1.67
CA HIS A 73 11.16 -1.47 -1.37
C HIS A 73 10.27 -0.30 -1.78
N SER A 74 10.49 0.85 -1.17
CA SER A 74 9.85 2.10 -1.60
C SER A 74 10.54 2.68 -2.86
N PRO A 75 9.91 3.65 -3.54
CA PRO A 75 10.61 4.54 -4.47
C PRO A 75 11.75 5.27 -3.77
N ALA A 76 12.77 5.67 -4.53
CA ALA A 76 13.92 6.39 -4.00
C ALA A 76 14.30 7.59 -4.87
N SER A 77 14.70 8.67 -4.19
CA SER A 77 15.30 9.83 -4.81
C SER A 77 16.78 9.54 -5.08
N VAL A 78 17.20 9.73 -6.33
CA VAL A 78 18.60 9.55 -6.72
C VAL A 78 19.34 10.86 -6.57
N ARG A 79 20.54 10.82 -5.97
CA ARG A 79 21.41 11.98 -5.87
C ARG A 79 21.99 12.32 -7.24
N ASP A 80 21.98 13.60 -7.59
CA ASP A 80 22.78 14.15 -8.69
C ASP A 80 24.27 13.98 -8.38
N ALA A 81 24.88 12.94 -8.93
CA ALA A 81 26.27 12.59 -8.67
C ALA A 81 27.21 13.56 -9.41
N LYS A 82 27.71 14.58 -8.70
CA LYS A 82 28.82 15.42 -9.17
C LYS A 82 30.15 14.70 -8.99
N VAL A 83 31.12 15.02 -9.84
CA VAL A 83 32.50 14.53 -9.69
C VAL A 83 33.17 15.27 -8.53
N PHE A 84 33.60 14.51 -7.52
CA PHE A 84 34.40 15.01 -6.41
C PHE A 84 35.85 14.58 -6.60
N TYR A 85 36.78 15.50 -6.35
CA TYR A 85 38.21 15.21 -6.40
C TYR A 85 38.69 14.79 -5.01
N VAL A 86 38.82 13.48 -4.81
CA VAL A 86 39.20 12.89 -3.52
C VAL A 86 40.69 12.61 -3.54
N PRO A 87 41.42 12.96 -2.46
CA PRO A 87 42.83 12.61 -2.34
C PRO A 87 43.07 11.11 -2.56
N VAL A 88 44.11 10.75 -3.32
CA VAL A 88 44.47 9.33 -3.50
C VAL A 88 44.95 8.76 -2.16
N ASN A 89 44.59 7.51 -1.87
CA ASN A 89 45.16 6.78 -0.73
C ASN A 89 46.67 6.88 -0.80
N ASP A 90 47.27 7.24 0.33
CA ASP A 90 48.70 7.47 0.42
C ASP A 90 49.42 6.20 -0.01
N LYS A 91 50.32 6.31 -1.01
CA LYS A 91 51.33 5.28 -1.17
C LYS A 91 52.08 5.28 0.15
N ALA A 92 51.93 4.19 0.92
CA ALA A 92 52.61 4.06 2.20
C ALA A 92 54.05 4.50 2.00
N LEU A 93 54.52 5.43 2.83
CA LEU A 93 55.94 5.74 2.94
C LEU A 93 56.62 4.39 3.19
N THR A 94 57.18 3.79 2.13
CA THR A 94 57.66 2.41 2.15
C THR A 94 58.96 2.37 2.91
N ASP A 95 58.84 2.34 4.23
CA ASP A 95 59.76 1.75 5.20
C ASP A 95 59.03 0.92 6.26
N LYS A 96 57.70 0.74 6.14
CA LYS A 96 56.92 -0.15 7.02
C LYS A 96 57.48 -1.57 7.04
N ALA A 97 57.89 -2.11 5.89
CA ALA A 97 58.54 -3.41 5.81
C ALA A 97 59.90 -3.39 6.52
N THR A 98 60.71 -2.34 6.34
CA THR A 98 62.02 -2.16 6.99
C THR A 98 61.90 -2.16 8.52
N VAL A 99 60.99 -1.33 9.06
CA VAL A 99 60.73 -1.23 10.50
C VAL A 99 60.07 -2.49 11.05
N SER A 100 59.11 -3.09 10.31
CA SER A 100 58.46 -4.34 10.71
C SER A 100 59.44 -5.53 10.72
N ASN A 101 60.35 -5.61 9.75
CA ASN A 101 61.39 -6.65 9.70
C ASN A 101 62.42 -6.47 10.82
N ALA A 102 62.78 -5.22 11.15
CA ALA A 102 63.64 -4.92 12.28
C ALA A 102 62.97 -5.33 13.60
N TRP A 103 61.68 -5.03 13.78
CA TRP A 103 60.89 -5.50 14.93
C TRP A 103 60.79 -7.02 15.02
N ALA A 104 60.47 -7.70 13.92
CA ALA A 104 60.39 -9.15 13.87
C ALA A 104 61.71 -9.82 14.30
N ARG A 105 62.84 -9.19 13.96
CA ARG A 105 64.15 -9.69 14.39
C ARG A 105 64.45 -9.44 15.86
N VAL A 106 64.05 -8.30 16.41
CA VAL A 106 64.20 -8.00 17.86
C VAL A 106 63.34 -8.94 18.70
N LEU A 107 62.12 -9.22 18.24
CA LEU A 107 61.13 -10.06 18.93
C LEU A 107 61.38 -11.57 18.78
N ASP A 108 62.38 -11.98 18.00
CA ASP A 108 62.77 -13.39 17.86
C ASP A 108 63.22 -13.95 19.23
N PRO A 109 62.47 -14.91 19.81
CA PRO A 109 62.76 -15.44 21.14
C PRO A 109 64.05 -16.27 21.19
N ALA A 110 64.54 -16.76 20.05
CA ALA A 110 65.75 -17.57 19.95
C ALA A 110 67.03 -16.72 19.80
N LEU A 111 66.93 -15.39 19.84
CA LEU A 111 68.05 -14.50 19.52
C LEU A 111 69.03 -14.33 20.71
N PRO A 112 70.34 -14.62 20.52
CA PRO A 112 71.33 -14.44 21.58
C PRO A 112 71.47 -12.97 22.03
N PRO A 113 71.86 -12.69 23.30
CA PRO A 113 71.88 -11.33 23.85
C PRO A 113 72.67 -10.30 23.01
N LYS A 114 73.86 -10.68 22.53
CA LYS A 114 74.71 -9.83 21.67
C LYS A 114 74.08 -9.56 20.29
N ALA A 115 73.34 -10.53 19.75
CA ALA A 115 72.63 -10.39 18.48
C ALA A 115 71.36 -9.54 18.64
N ARG A 116 70.69 -9.60 19.80
CA ARG A 116 69.55 -8.76 20.14
C ARG A 116 69.94 -7.29 20.28
N ALA A 117 71.04 -6.99 20.97
CA ALA A 117 71.55 -5.61 21.04
C ALA A 117 71.85 -5.02 19.65
N LYS A 118 72.40 -5.83 18.73
CA LYS A 118 72.62 -5.43 17.33
C LYS A 118 71.32 -5.24 16.54
N ALA A 119 70.29 -6.05 16.82
CA ALA A 119 68.98 -5.91 16.20
C ALA A 119 68.24 -4.65 16.71
N GLU A 120 68.35 -4.35 18.00
CA GLU A 120 67.82 -3.13 18.62
C GLU A 120 68.50 -1.88 18.08
N ALA A 121 69.83 -1.89 17.91
CA ALA A 121 70.56 -0.79 17.27
C ALA A 121 70.10 -0.56 15.82
N ARG A 122 69.87 -1.64 15.05
CA ARG A 122 69.31 -1.54 13.69
C ARG A 122 67.87 -1.02 13.66
N LEU A 123 67.08 -1.36 14.67
CA LEU A 123 65.73 -0.84 14.84
C LEU A 123 65.77 0.66 15.14
N ALA A 124 66.67 1.11 16.02
CA ALA A 124 66.89 2.52 16.31
C ALA A 124 67.31 3.31 15.06
N ASP A 125 68.28 2.78 14.29
CA ASP A 125 68.70 3.34 12.99
C ASP A 125 67.52 3.45 12.00
N ALA A 126 66.65 2.44 11.96
CA ALA A 126 65.48 2.44 11.09
C ALA A 126 64.46 3.50 11.52
N TYR A 127 64.28 3.72 12.82
CA TYR A 127 63.44 4.79 13.37
C TYR A 127 64.04 6.17 13.13
N GLU A 128 65.34 6.34 13.29
CA GLU A 128 66.03 7.62 13.04
C GLU A 128 65.93 7.99 11.55
N LYS A 129 66.13 7.03 10.64
CA LYS A 129 65.92 7.22 9.19
C LYS A 129 64.46 7.55 8.85
N ALA A 130 63.51 6.91 9.53
CA ALA A 130 62.08 7.23 9.37
C ALA A 130 61.72 8.61 9.95
N GLY A 131 62.43 9.07 10.98
CA GLY A 131 62.23 10.33 11.70
C GLY A 131 63.06 11.54 11.20
N ALA A 132 63.96 11.35 10.22
CA ALA A 132 64.84 12.39 9.71
C ALA A 132 64.07 13.63 9.21
N THR A 133 64.65 14.83 9.43
CA THR A 133 64.09 16.12 9.02
C THR A 133 64.03 16.27 7.49
N GLU A 134 63.13 17.13 7.00
CA GLU A 134 62.80 17.29 5.57
C GLU A 134 64.04 17.58 4.68
N ALA A 135 65.02 18.30 5.24
CA ALA A 135 66.27 18.71 4.59
C ALA A 135 67.27 17.57 4.33
N THR A 136 67.11 16.38 4.91
CA THR A 136 68.02 15.22 4.73
C THR A 136 67.34 13.98 4.11
N ARG A 137 66.05 14.06 3.79
CA ARG A 137 65.31 12.93 3.18
C ARG A 137 65.73 12.63 1.73
N PRO A 138 65.79 11.35 1.32
CA PRO A 138 66.01 10.98 -0.09
C PRO A 138 64.95 11.60 -1.02
N LYS A 139 65.33 11.94 -2.25
CA LYS A 139 64.43 12.56 -3.27
C LYS A 139 63.08 11.84 -3.40
N LYS A 140 63.11 10.50 -3.41
CA LYS A 140 61.92 9.64 -3.50
C LYS A 140 60.97 9.80 -2.31
N VAL A 141 61.50 10.09 -1.12
CA VAL A 141 60.71 10.35 0.10
C VAL A 141 60.14 11.76 0.08
N ARG A 142 60.89 12.76 -0.41
CA ARG A 142 60.38 14.12 -0.61
C ARG A 142 59.23 14.17 -1.61
N GLU A 143 59.35 13.49 -2.76
CA GLU A 143 58.28 13.36 -3.74
C GLU A 143 57.02 12.72 -3.13
N ILE A 144 57.17 11.71 -2.24
CA ILE A 144 56.04 11.10 -1.53
C ILE A 144 55.43 12.09 -0.52
N VAL A 145 56.24 12.82 0.25
CA VAL A 145 55.78 13.83 1.22
C VAL A 145 55.03 14.97 0.51
N ASP A 146 55.51 15.43 -0.63
CA ASP A 146 54.82 16.41 -1.47
C ASP A 146 53.45 15.88 -1.92
N HIS A 147 53.31 14.58 -2.19
CA HIS A 147 52.01 13.96 -2.46
C HIS A 147 51.12 13.78 -1.23
N LEU A 148 51.61 13.96 0.00
CA LEU A 148 50.82 13.90 1.24
C LEU A 148 50.30 15.29 1.67
N LEU A 149 51.00 16.37 1.31
CA LEU A 149 50.65 17.73 1.70
C LEU A 149 49.32 18.19 1.04
N PRO A 150 48.41 18.85 1.78
CA PRO A 150 47.08 19.20 1.26
C PRO A 150 47.05 19.99 -0.05
N HIS A 151 48.08 20.82 -0.30
CA HIS A 151 48.18 21.68 -1.48
C HIS A 151 48.71 20.98 -2.75
N SER A 152 49.44 19.88 -2.60
CA SER A 152 50.11 19.14 -3.70
C SER A 152 49.65 17.68 -3.81
N ARG A 153 48.74 17.25 -2.94
CA ARG A 153 48.15 15.92 -2.95
C ARG A 153 47.36 15.68 -4.23
N THR A 154 47.79 14.68 -4.98
CA THR A 154 47.09 14.21 -6.18
C THR A 154 45.67 13.80 -5.80
N LYS A 155 44.69 14.35 -6.50
CA LYS A 155 43.28 14.00 -6.31
C LYS A 155 42.81 13.16 -7.49
N GLN A 156 42.02 12.13 -7.19
CA GLN A 156 41.33 11.34 -8.20
C GLN A 156 39.86 11.78 -8.29
N PRO A 157 39.31 11.92 -9.51
CA PRO A 157 37.89 12.11 -9.68
C PRO A 157 37.14 10.87 -9.18
N ARG A 158 36.11 11.08 -8.35
CA ARG A 158 35.23 10.06 -7.78
C ARG A 158 33.79 10.54 -7.84
N ALA A 159 32.89 9.67 -8.29
CA ALA A 159 31.46 9.84 -8.16
C ALA A 159 30.95 9.03 -6.96
N PHE A 160 29.95 9.56 -6.26
CA PHE A 160 29.29 8.91 -5.13
C PHE A 160 27.77 8.83 -5.37
N PRO A 161 27.33 8.04 -6.35
CA PRO A 161 25.90 7.86 -6.59
C PRO A 161 25.25 7.22 -5.35
N SER A 162 24.08 7.74 -4.99
CA SER A 162 23.33 7.28 -3.83
C SER A 162 21.84 7.42 -4.04
N ALA A 163 21.08 6.50 -3.46
CA ALA A 163 19.62 6.52 -3.43
C ALA A 163 19.14 6.79 -1.99
N THR A 164 18.13 7.63 -1.86
CA THR A 164 17.43 7.92 -0.61
C THR A 164 16.00 7.40 -0.76
N PRO A 165 15.68 6.20 -0.25
CA PRO A 165 14.33 5.66 -0.31
C PRO A 165 13.35 6.40 0.60
N HIS A 166 12.08 6.41 0.22
CA HIS A 166 11.02 7.06 1.03
C HIS A 166 10.77 6.30 2.35
N ASP A 167 10.96 4.98 2.31
CA ASP A 167 11.01 4.08 3.46
C ASP A 167 12.39 3.40 3.47
N PRO A 168 13.19 3.51 4.55
CA PRO A 168 14.53 2.95 4.64
C PRO A 168 14.59 1.42 4.66
N ALA A 169 13.45 0.72 4.73
CA ALA A 169 13.41 -0.73 4.77
C ALA A 169 13.28 -1.37 3.37
N VAL A 170 13.96 -2.50 3.19
CA VAL A 170 13.98 -3.33 1.99
C VAL A 170 13.80 -4.79 2.42
N TRP A 171 12.98 -5.54 1.69
CA TRP A 171 12.73 -6.96 1.97
C TRP A 171 13.13 -7.82 0.78
N LEU A 172 13.77 -8.95 1.06
CA LEU A 172 13.99 -10.04 0.12
C LEU A 172 13.20 -11.23 0.64
N CYS A 173 12.29 -11.76 -0.18
CA CYS A 173 11.36 -12.81 0.24
C CYS A 173 11.38 -14.00 -0.73
N TRP A 174 11.31 -15.20 -0.16
CA TRP A 174 11.24 -16.46 -0.87
C TRP A 174 10.03 -17.26 -0.39
N ASP A 175 9.43 -18.00 -1.31
CA ASP A 175 8.46 -19.06 -1.01
C ASP A 175 9.24 -20.34 -0.69
N ALA A 176 9.88 -20.35 0.48
CA ALA A 176 10.75 -21.42 0.93
C ALA A 176 10.82 -21.45 2.47
N GLU A 177 10.91 -22.65 3.02
CA GLU A 177 11.02 -22.90 4.46
C GLU A 177 12.42 -23.47 4.76
N PRO A 178 13.28 -22.75 5.51
CA PRO A 178 14.56 -23.29 5.93
C PRO A 178 14.42 -24.25 7.11
N GLU A 179 15.26 -25.30 7.16
CA GLU A 179 15.41 -26.10 8.37
C GLU A 179 15.84 -25.24 9.58
N PRO A 180 15.52 -25.63 10.83
CA PRO A 180 15.83 -24.83 12.02
C PRO A 180 17.32 -24.44 12.16
N SER A 181 18.24 -25.35 11.78
CA SER A 181 19.68 -25.12 11.80
C SER A 181 20.12 -24.06 10.78
N VAL A 182 19.57 -24.12 9.57
CA VAL A 182 19.78 -23.14 8.48
C VAL A 182 19.23 -21.78 8.89
N ARG A 183 18.02 -21.73 9.47
CA ARG A 183 17.43 -20.50 9.99
C ARG A 183 18.31 -19.85 11.06
N ALA A 184 18.78 -20.64 12.03
CA ALA A 184 19.67 -20.14 13.08
C ALA A 184 21.00 -19.59 12.52
N GLY A 185 21.57 -20.26 11.52
CA GLY A 185 22.76 -19.78 10.81
C GLY A 185 22.53 -18.45 10.08
N LEU A 186 21.39 -18.30 9.39
CA LEU A 186 21.01 -17.02 8.76
C LEU A 186 20.84 -15.92 9.81
N GLU A 187 20.16 -16.18 10.92
CA GLU A 187 20.00 -15.19 11.99
C GLU A 187 21.34 -14.74 12.59
N ALA A 188 22.27 -15.67 12.81
CA ALA A 188 23.61 -15.37 13.31
C ALA A 188 24.41 -14.47 12.36
N LEU A 189 24.33 -14.72 11.05
CA LEU A 189 24.93 -13.85 10.03
C LEU A 189 24.28 -12.46 10.01
N LEU A 190 22.94 -12.39 10.06
CA LEU A 190 22.20 -11.13 10.01
C LEU A 190 22.48 -10.23 11.23
N ARG A 191 22.68 -10.82 12.42
CA ARG A 191 23.07 -10.07 13.64
C ARG A 191 24.44 -9.40 13.53
N ARG A 192 25.34 -9.96 12.70
CA ARG A 192 26.71 -9.44 12.47
C ARG A 192 26.80 -8.56 11.23
N LEU A 193 25.75 -8.49 10.42
CA LEU A 193 25.75 -7.70 9.20
C LEU A 193 25.79 -6.20 9.51
N VAL A 194 26.87 -5.52 9.11
CA VAL A 194 27.06 -4.08 9.41
C VAL A 194 26.64 -3.16 8.26
N ARG A 195 26.85 -3.58 7.00
CA ARG A 195 26.68 -2.73 5.82
C ARG A 195 26.39 -3.51 4.55
N LEU A 196 25.78 -2.84 3.57
CA LEU A 196 25.60 -3.36 2.21
C LEU A 196 26.51 -2.61 1.22
N GLY A 197 27.59 -3.25 0.78
CA GLY A 197 28.51 -2.62 -0.16
C GLY A 197 29.31 -1.50 0.50
N HIS A 198 29.05 -0.23 0.17
CA HIS A 198 29.84 0.89 0.71
C HIS A 198 29.68 1.05 2.23
N SER A 199 30.70 1.54 2.93
CA SER A 199 30.67 1.74 4.39
C SER A 199 29.63 2.75 4.87
N SER A 200 29.14 3.60 3.98
CA SER A 200 28.05 4.56 4.25
C SER A 200 26.64 3.95 4.18
N SER A 201 26.51 2.70 3.73
CA SER A 201 25.24 1.97 3.61
C SER A 201 25.05 1.02 4.80
N MET A 202 25.04 1.59 6.01
CA MET A 202 24.86 0.81 7.25
C MET A 202 23.47 0.19 7.31
N VAL A 203 23.38 -1.05 7.76
CA VAL A 203 22.14 -1.82 7.76
C VAL A 203 21.95 -2.56 9.07
N ALA A 204 20.71 -2.66 9.53
CA ALA A 204 20.29 -3.68 10.49
C ALA A 204 19.42 -4.70 9.76
N ALA A 205 19.64 -5.99 10.02
CA ALA A 205 18.95 -7.05 9.29
C ALA A 205 18.37 -8.11 10.23
N ARG A 206 17.20 -8.65 9.87
CA ARG A 206 16.53 -9.72 10.62
C ARG A 206 15.65 -10.58 9.72
N LEU A 207 15.40 -11.81 10.14
CA LEU A 207 14.33 -12.62 9.56
C LEU A 207 12.98 -12.16 10.07
N VAL A 208 11.98 -12.18 9.20
CA VAL A 208 10.58 -11.87 9.52
C VAL A 208 9.67 -12.88 8.82
N ASP A 209 8.54 -13.20 9.45
CA ASP A 209 7.55 -14.16 8.94
C ASP A 209 6.42 -13.49 8.14
N ASP A 210 6.41 -12.15 8.12
CA ASP A 210 5.46 -11.34 7.35
C ASP A 210 6.20 -10.21 6.65
N ALA A 211 5.80 -9.94 5.41
CA ALA A 211 6.38 -8.88 4.59
C ALA A 211 5.30 -8.17 3.76
N PRO A 212 5.49 -6.87 3.47
CA PRO A 212 4.60 -6.15 2.58
C PRO A 212 4.59 -6.77 1.17
N ALA A 213 3.54 -6.47 0.40
CA ALA A 213 3.44 -6.94 -0.99
C ALA A 213 4.70 -6.52 -1.79
N PRO A 214 5.33 -7.43 -2.55
CA PRO A 214 6.57 -7.11 -3.25
C PRO A 214 6.35 -6.06 -4.32
N ALA A 215 7.29 -5.13 -4.46
CA ALA A 215 7.36 -4.13 -5.51
C ALA A 215 7.93 -4.72 -6.82
N LEU A 216 8.82 -5.70 -6.73
CA LEU A 216 9.40 -6.44 -7.86
C LEU A 216 9.26 -7.94 -7.64
N ARG A 217 8.86 -8.67 -8.68
CA ARG A 217 8.78 -10.13 -8.70
C ARG A 217 9.72 -10.70 -9.76
N PRO A 218 10.41 -11.83 -9.49
CA PRO A 218 11.14 -12.56 -10.52
C PRO A 218 10.20 -12.92 -11.66
N ASP A 219 10.61 -12.58 -12.88
CA ASP A 219 9.88 -12.87 -14.11
C ASP A 219 10.92 -13.08 -15.23
N PRO A 220 11.02 -14.29 -15.82
CA PRO A 220 11.95 -14.56 -16.93
C PRO A 220 11.80 -13.61 -18.12
N GLU A 221 10.62 -13.01 -18.32
CA GLU A 221 10.35 -12.04 -19.39
C GLU A 221 10.34 -10.59 -18.90
N GLY A 222 10.58 -10.38 -17.60
CA GLY A 222 10.55 -9.06 -16.97
C GLY A 222 11.60 -8.11 -17.54
N PRO A 223 11.31 -6.81 -17.70
CA PRO A 223 12.25 -5.85 -18.30
C PRO A 223 13.42 -5.48 -17.37
N GLU A 224 13.22 -5.54 -16.06
CA GLU A 224 14.23 -5.16 -15.07
C GLU A 224 15.28 -6.26 -14.90
N ARG A 225 16.55 -5.87 -14.72
CA ARG A 225 17.67 -6.80 -14.59
C ARG A 225 18.42 -6.54 -13.29
N LEU A 226 18.30 -7.46 -12.34
CA LEU A 226 19.01 -7.41 -11.07
C LEU A 226 20.04 -8.54 -10.98
N ARG A 227 21.08 -8.33 -10.19
CA ARG A 227 22.10 -9.36 -9.94
C ARG A 227 21.64 -10.27 -8.81
N TRP A 228 21.70 -11.57 -9.07
CA TRP A 228 21.51 -12.62 -8.07
C TRP A 228 22.71 -13.57 -8.07
N VAL A 229 22.61 -14.67 -7.32
CA VAL A 229 23.63 -15.71 -7.18
C VAL A 229 23.05 -17.06 -7.60
N GLY A 230 23.92 -18.04 -7.85
CA GLY A 230 23.50 -19.42 -8.10
C GLY A 230 24.32 -20.40 -7.26
N PRO A 231 24.02 -21.71 -7.34
CA PRO A 231 24.75 -22.74 -6.61
C PRO A 231 26.26 -22.67 -6.87
N GLY A 232 27.07 -22.77 -5.80
CA GLY A 232 28.54 -22.69 -5.85
C GLY A 232 29.10 -21.28 -5.67
N GLN A 233 28.26 -20.26 -5.46
CA GLN A 233 28.70 -18.87 -5.33
C GLN A 233 29.65 -18.65 -4.14
N LEU A 234 29.34 -19.23 -2.96
CA LEU A 234 30.20 -19.12 -1.78
C LEU A 234 31.61 -19.65 -2.08
N ALA A 235 31.70 -20.85 -2.65
CA ALA A 235 32.98 -21.47 -3.01
C ALA A 235 33.74 -20.63 -4.05
N ALA A 236 33.05 -20.05 -5.02
CA ALA A 236 33.66 -19.17 -6.01
C ALA A 236 34.23 -17.88 -5.36
N LEU A 237 33.52 -17.29 -4.40
CA LEU A 237 33.99 -16.11 -3.66
C LEU A 237 35.19 -16.44 -2.76
N GLU A 238 35.17 -17.58 -2.06
CA GLU A 238 36.29 -18.07 -1.26
C GLU A 238 37.53 -18.35 -2.12
N ALA A 239 37.35 -18.98 -3.29
CA ALA A 239 38.45 -19.24 -4.22
C ALA A 239 39.05 -17.95 -4.78
N LEU A 240 38.22 -16.96 -5.13
CA LEU A 240 38.69 -15.63 -5.55
C LEU A 240 39.43 -14.88 -4.44
N HIS A 241 39.01 -15.04 -3.19
CA HIS A 241 39.70 -14.45 -2.05
C HIS A 241 41.09 -15.10 -1.83
N ALA A 242 41.19 -16.41 -2.01
CA ALA A 242 42.44 -17.16 -1.82
C ALA A 242 43.45 -16.96 -2.96
N ALA A 243 43.00 -16.62 -4.17
CA ALA A 243 43.87 -16.40 -5.32
C ALA A 243 44.74 -15.14 -5.14
N ALA A 244 46.06 -15.33 -4.99
CA ALA A 244 47.06 -14.26 -4.94
C ALA A 244 47.78 -14.09 -6.31
N PRO A 245 48.14 -12.85 -6.72
CA PRO A 245 47.73 -11.58 -6.14
C PRO A 245 46.22 -11.38 -6.31
N TYR A 246 45.57 -10.60 -5.43
CA TYR A 246 44.17 -10.17 -5.61
C TYR A 246 44.00 -9.71 -7.06
N SER A 247 43.42 -10.57 -7.88
CA SER A 247 43.58 -10.46 -9.33
C SER A 247 42.91 -9.18 -9.83
N GLU A 248 43.30 -8.75 -11.03
CA GLU A 248 42.70 -7.60 -11.73
C GLU A 248 41.18 -7.73 -11.95
N GLN A 249 40.59 -8.88 -11.61
CA GLN A 249 39.18 -9.18 -11.68
C GLN A 249 38.39 -8.44 -10.60
N ARG A 250 37.99 -7.19 -10.90
CA ARG A 250 37.20 -6.31 -10.02
C ARG A 250 35.71 -6.64 -9.95
N VAL A 251 35.24 -7.67 -10.66
CA VAL A 251 33.83 -8.04 -10.77
C VAL A 251 33.63 -9.42 -10.16
N MET A 252 32.87 -9.47 -9.06
CA MET A 252 32.47 -10.72 -8.40
C MET A 252 31.51 -11.50 -9.32
N PRO A 253 31.53 -12.85 -9.29
CA PRO A 253 30.59 -13.65 -10.07
C PRO A 253 29.15 -13.35 -9.64
N TYR A 254 28.22 -13.39 -10.59
CA TYR A 254 26.79 -13.24 -10.37
C TYR A 254 26.01 -13.84 -11.54
N VAL A 255 24.72 -14.09 -11.31
CA VAL A 255 23.76 -14.37 -12.38
C VAL A 255 22.83 -13.17 -12.57
N VAL A 256 22.31 -12.97 -13.78
CA VAL A 256 21.32 -11.92 -14.05
C VAL A 256 19.94 -12.52 -13.90
N ALA A 257 19.18 -12.01 -12.94
CA ALA A 257 17.78 -12.33 -12.74
C ALA A 257 16.90 -11.22 -13.34
N ARG A 258 15.83 -11.62 -14.02
CA ARG A 258 14.87 -10.70 -14.64
C ARG A 258 13.66 -10.51 -13.75
N TYR A 259 13.15 -9.28 -13.73
CA TYR A 259 12.11 -8.83 -12.81
C TYR A 259 11.04 -8.00 -13.51
N ARG A 260 9.83 -8.05 -12.96
CA ARG A 260 8.74 -7.15 -13.33
C ARG A 260 8.23 -6.44 -12.08
N HIS A 261 7.85 -5.17 -12.24
CA HIS A 261 7.12 -4.46 -11.20
C HIS A 261 5.79 -5.15 -10.94
N ALA A 262 5.52 -5.46 -9.66
CA ALA A 262 4.19 -5.87 -9.26
C ALA A 262 3.27 -4.66 -9.48
N GLU A 263 2.17 -4.85 -10.20
CA GLU A 263 1.18 -3.79 -10.39
C GLU A 263 0.80 -3.23 -9.01
N ALA A 264 0.95 -1.92 -8.84
CA ALA A 264 0.53 -1.25 -7.63
C ALA A 264 -0.93 -1.63 -7.39
N ARG A 265 -1.23 -2.27 -6.25
CA ARG A 265 -2.61 -2.42 -5.80
C ARG A 265 -3.15 -1.02 -5.62
N THR A 266 -3.75 -0.47 -6.67
CA THR A 266 -4.51 0.76 -6.56
C THR A 266 -5.66 0.40 -5.64
N GLU A 267 -5.80 1.11 -4.52
CA GLU A 267 -6.97 0.87 -3.68
C GLU A 267 -8.22 0.97 -4.57
N PRO A 268 -9.12 -0.02 -4.49
CA PRO A 268 -10.32 -0.01 -5.31
C PRO A 268 -11.11 1.24 -4.95
N ALA A 269 -11.53 1.99 -5.96
CA ALA A 269 -12.31 3.21 -5.74
C ALA A 269 -13.55 2.88 -4.93
N ARG A 270 -13.83 3.67 -3.90
CA ARG A 270 -15.01 3.51 -3.04
C ARG A 270 -15.85 4.77 -3.12
N SER A 271 -17.15 4.55 -2.96
CA SER A 271 -18.13 5.61 -2.82
C SER A 271 -17.77 6.56 -1.67
N SER A 272 -18.14 7.84 -1.79
CA SER A 272 -18.10 8.85 -0.73
C SER A 272 -19.05 8.55 0.43
N PHE A 273 -19.90 7.51 0.30
CA PHE A 273 -20.76 7.00 1.35
C PHE A 273 -20.08 5.90 2.16
N ALA A 274 -20.25 5.92 3.48
CA ALA A 274 -19.64 4.97 4.40
C ALA A 274 -20.09 3.53 4.12
N ALA A 275 -19.15 2.58 4.20
CA ALA A 275 -19.43 1.16 3.99
C ALA A 275 -19.99 0.47 5.25
N ASP A 276 -19.71 1.03 6.43
CA ASP A 276 -20.13 0.62 7.76
C ASP A 276 -21.35 1.43 8.24
N PHE A 277 -22.44 1.35 7.48
CA PHE A 277 -23.67 2.08 7.78
C PHE A 277 -24.53 1.39 8.84
N LEU A 278 -25.35 2.17 9.56
CA LEU A 278 -26.25 1.63 10.59
C LEU A 278 -27.51 1.06 9.94
N VAL A 279 -27.90 -0.16 10.33
CA VAL A 279 -29.12 -0.80 9.81
C VAL A 279 -30.20 -0.87 10.90
N LEU A 280 -31.39 -0.37 10.56
CA LEU A 280 -32.61 -0.49 11.35
C LEU A 280 -33.52 -1.53 10.69
N ARG A 281 -33.58 -2.75 11.25
CA ARG A 281 -34.39 -3.87 10.72
C ARG A 281 -35.85 -3.72 11.14
N ARG A 282 -36.79 -4.08 10.27
CA ARG A 282 -38.22 -4.18 10.62
C ARG A 282 -38.47 -5.39 11.52
N VAL A 283 -39.10 -5.17 12.66
CA VAL A 283 -39.48 -6.23 13.61
C VAL A 283 -40.99 -6.38 13.78
N ASP A 284 -41.77 -5.33 13.51
CA ASP A 284 -43.23 -5.36 13.56
C ASP A 284 -43.83 -4.33 12.58
N GLY A 285 -45.11 -4.48 12.27
CA GLY A 285 -45.85 -3.61 11.36
C GLY A 285 -46.04 -4.15 9.94
N PRO A 286 -46.65 -3.35 9.05
CA PRO A 286 -46.99 -3.78 7.69
C PRO A 286 -45.76 -4.11 6.84
N ARG A 287 -45.93 -5.01 5.87
CA ARG A 287 -44.96 -5.22 4.78
C ARG A 287 -45.16 -4.11 3.76
N LEU A 288 -44.17 -3.23 3.64
CA LEU A 288 -44.23 -2.11 2.71
C LEU A 288 -43.52 -2.50 1.41
N PRO A 289 -44.10 -2.22 0.24
CA PRO A 289 -43.46 -2.52 -1.04
C PRO A 289 -42.30 -1.54 -1.32
N VAL A 290 -41.41 -1.90 -2.24
CA VAL A 290 -40.29 -1.04 -2.69
C VAL A 290 -40.73 0.36 -3.14
N LEU A 291 -41.95 0.49 -3.65
CA LEU A 291 -42.55 1.77 -4.06
C LEU A 291 -42.69 2.77 -2.90
N ALA A 292 -42.72 2.29 -1.66
CA ALA A 292 -42.78 3.14 -0.47
C ALA A 292 -41.42 3.74 -0.07
N THR A 293 -40.32 3.42 -0.78
CA THR A 293 -38.95 3.79 -0.37
C THR A 293 -38.79 5.27 -0.04
N GLU A 294 -39.24 6.18 -0.90
CA GLU A 294 -39.02 7.61 -0.67
C GLU A 294 -39.86 8.15 0.50
N ARG A 295 -41.10 7.69 0.64
CA ARG A 295 -41.98 8.06 1.76
C ARG A 295 -41.43 7.55 3.10
N VAL A 296 -40.89 6.33 3.12
CA VAL A 296 -40.24 5.75 4.30
C VAL A 296 -38.95 6.50 4.64
N ALA A 297 -38.11 6.79 3.64
CA ALA A 297 -36.87 7.54 3.85
C ALA A 297 -37.12 8.94 4.42
N ASP A 298 -38.14 9.64 3.89
CA ASP A 298 -38.56 10.94 4.39
C ASP A 298 -39.14 10.87 5.81
N ALA A 299 -39.97 9.86 6.12
CA ALA A 299 -40.51 9.66 7.47
C ALA A 299 -39.41 9.38 8.50
N VAL A 300 -38.43 8.54 8.17
CA VAL A 300 -37.26 8.27 9.02
C VAL A 300 -36.42 9.53 9.20
N ARG A 301 -36.16 10.30 8.14
CA ARG A 301 -35.43 11.57 8.26
C ARG A 301 -36.17 12.54 9.18
N ARG A 302 -37.48 12.71 9.01
CA ARG A 302 -38.30 13.56 9.89
C ARG A 302 -38.27 13.08 11.35
N ALA A 303 -38.31 11.77 11.59
CA ALA A 303 -38.19 11.21 12.93
C ALA A 303 -36.82 11.51 13.55
N LEU A 304 -35.71 11.27 12.83
CA LEU A 304 -34.37 11.61 13.30
C LEU A 304 -34.23 13.10 13.61
N MET A 305 -34.78 13.95 12.74
CA MET A 305 -34.79 15.39 12.94
C MET A 305 -35.61 15.77 14.18
N ALA A 306 -36.80 15.21 14.40
CA ALA A 306 -37.61 15.49 15.58
C ALA A 306 -36.88 15.17 16.91
N HIS A 307 -35.91 14.25 16.87
CA HIS A 307 -35.09 13.86 18.02
C HIS A 307 -33.66 14.42 17.97
N ALA A 308 -33.34 15.33 17.05
CA ALA A 308 -32.04 15.99 16.98
C ALA A 308 -31.94 17.15 17.98
N GLU A 309 -30.73 17.45 18.45
CA GLU A 309 -30.44 18.65 19.25
C GLU A 309 -30.51 19.92 18.37
N ASP A 310 -30.75 21.06 19.01
CA ASP A 310 -30.71 22.37 18.37
C ASP A 310 -29.39 23.09 18.75
N PRO A 311 -28.62 23.66 17.79
CA PRO A 311 -28.86 23.71 16.35
C PRO A 311 -28.72 22.36 15.66
N ARG A 312 -29.61 22.11 14.69
CA ARG A 312 -29.65 20.85 13.92
C ARG A 312 -28.37 20.67 13.11
N ALA A 313 -27.67 19.56 13.34
CA ALA A 313 -26.41 19.26 12.65
C ALA A 313 -26.59 19.16 11.12
N PRO A 314 -25.70 19.77 10.30
CA PRO A 314 -25.75 19.69 8.83
C PRO A 314 -25.79 18.26 8.28
N LEU A 315 -25.13 17.31 8.97
CA LEU A 315 -25.16 15.89 8.64
C LEU A 315 -26.58 15.33 8.56
N LEU A 316 -27.49 15.78 9.43
CA LEU A 316 -28.88 15.30 9.51
C LEU A 316 -29.82 16.14 8.64
N SER A 317 -29.66 17.47 8.69
CA SER A 317 -30.54 18.41 8.01
C SER A 317 -30.28 18.47 6.51
N GLY A 318 -29.06 18.22 6.05
CA GLY A 318 -28.61 18.47 4.68
C GLY A 318 -28.53 19.95 4.32
N HIS A 319 -28.51 20.85 5.31
CA HIS A 319 -28.42 22.29 5.12
C HIS A 319 -27.25 22.86 5.93
N ALA A 320 -26.57 23.85 5.37
CA ALA A 320 -25.56 24.64 6.06
C ALA A 320 -26.20 25.55 7.14
N PRO A 321 -25.41 26.11 8.07
CA PRO A 321 -25.94 26.96 9.15
C PRO A 321 -26.71 28.20 8.68
N ASP A 322 -26.45 28.66 7.45
CA ASP A 322 -27.15 29.76 6.78
C ASP A 322 -28.49 29.35 6.14
N GLY A 323 -28.87 28.08 6.24
CA GLY A 323 -30.07 27.51 5.63
C GLY A 323 -29.92 27.10 4.16
N ALA A 324 -28.75 27.33 3.54
CA ALA A 324 -28.50 26.92 2.17
C ALA A 324 -28.34 25.38 2.07
N PRO A 325 -28.66 24.75 0.93
CA PRO A 325 -28.39 23.33 0.72
C PRO A 325 -26.88 23.04 0.87
N LEU A 326 -26.56 21.96 1.59
CA LEU A 326 -25.17 21.56 1.78
C LEU A 326 -24.56 21.13 0.43
N GLN A 327 -23.36 21.63 0.14
CA GLN A 327 -22.61 21.26 -1.06
C GLN A 327 -21.97 19.87 -0.92
N ASP A 328 -21.52 19.55 0.29
CA ASP A 328 -20.97 18.25 0.64
C ASP A 328 -22.07 17.19 0.83
N ASP A 329 -21.67 15.92 0.76
CA ASP A 329 -22.57 14.82 1.05
C ASP A 329 -23.01 14.83 2.52
N HIS A 330 -24.25 14.40 2.77
CA HIS A 330 -24.83 14.27 4.10
C HIS A 330 -25.50 12.91 4.26
N LEU A 331 -26.15 12.67 5.41
CA LEU A 331 -26.77 11.38 5.70
C LEU A 331 -27.76 10.98 4.61
N ALA A 332 -27.54 9.84 3.97
CA ALA A 332 -28.53 9.18 3.12
C ALA A 332 -29.38 8.22 3.95
N VAL A 333 -30.69 8.29 3.77
CA VAL A 333 -31.64 7.33 4.36
C VAL A 333 -32.10 6.38 3.27
N VAL A 334 -31.74 5.11 3.42
CA VAL A 334 -31.81 4.11 2.34
C VAL A 334 -32.63 2.90 2.81
N PRO A 335 -33.92 2.83 2.47
CA PRO A 335 -34.70 1.61 2.68
C PRO A 335 -34.12 0.42 1.93
N LEU A 336 -34.08 -0.74 2.59
CA LEU A 336 -33.47 -1.96 2.09
C LEU A 336 -34.54 -2.97 1.69
N PRO A 337 -34.86 -3.14 0.38
CA PRO A 337 -35.85 -4.10 -0.08
C PRO A 337 -35.29 -5.52 -0.18
N PHE A 338 -36.18 -6.52 -0.13
CA PHE A 338 -35.85 -7.90 -0.47
C PHE A 338 -35.81 -8.10 -1.99
N VAL A 339 -34.59 -8.14 -2.53
CA VAL A 339 -34.28 -8.07 -3.97
C VAL A 339 -33.20 -9.05 -4.38
N GLY A 340 -33.20 -9.43 -5.65
CA GLY A 340 -32.10 -10.17 -6.28
C GLY A 340 -32.02 -11.67 -5.95
N ALA A 341 -32.96 -12.19 -5.17
CA ALA A 341 -33.17 -13.63 -4.98
C ALA A 341 -34.25 -14.17 -5.95
N ARG A 342 -34.28 -15.50 -6.14
CA ARG A 342 -35.28 -16.17 -7.00
C ARG A 342 -36.74 -15.80 -6.64
N HIS A 343 -37.02 -15.67 -5.34
CA HIS A 343 -38.33 -15.36 -4.79
C HIS A 343 -38.39 -13.95 -4.17
N ALA A 344 -37.58 -13.02 -4.67
CA ALA A 344 -37.57 -11.65 -4.16
C ALA A 344 -38.93 -10.95 -4.37
N THR A 345 -39.52 -10.47 -3.27
CA THR A 345 -40.86 -9.85 -3.25
C THR A 345 -40.83 -8.33 -3.31
N GLY A 346 -39.68 -7.70 -3.03
CA GLY A 346 -39.55 -6.25 -2.96
C GLY A 346 -40.07 -5.61 -1.68
N ASP A 347 -40.42 -6.41 -0.67
CA ASP A 347 -40.80 -5.88 0.64
C ASP A 347 -39.61 -5.17 1.30
N LEU A 348 -39.84 -4.01 1.91
CA LEU A 348 -38.85 -3.29 2.70
C LEU A 348 -38.57 -4.06 3.99
N LEU A 349 -37.33 -4.55 4.12
CA LEU A 349 -36.85 -5.31 5.27
C LEU A 349 -36.41 -4.40 6.43
N GLY A 350 -36.07 -3.15 6.13
CA GLY A 350 -35.52 -2.19 7.08
C GLY A 350 -35.00 -0.94 6.36
N VAL A 351 -34.21 -0.15 7.07
CA VAL A 351 -33.64 1.11 6.58
C VAL A 351 -32.18 1.20 7.02
N ALA A 352 -31.29 1.54 6.09
CA ALA A 352 -29.91 1.93 6.38
C ALA A 352 -29.79 3.45 6.53
N LEU A 353 -29.01 3.87 7.54
CA LEU A 353 -28.57 5.24 7.76
C LEU A 353 -27.11 5.33 7.31
N VAL A 354 -26.88 5.90 6.14
CA VAL A 354 -25.59 5.89 5.44
C VAL A 354 -24.96 7.28 5.49
N PRO A 355 -24.02 7.55 6.42
CA PRO A 355 -23.31 8.82 6.46
C PRO A 355 -22.25 8.91 5.33
N PRO A 356 -21.69 10.10 5.07
CA PRO A 356 -20.46 10.24 4.31
C PRO A 356 -19.31 9.43 4.93
N ALA A 357 -18.42 8.90 4.09
CA ALA A 357 -17.22 8.20 4.48
C ALA A 357 -16.20 9.17 5.13
N GLY A 358 -15.36 8.63 6.01
CA GLY A 358 -14.27 9.40 6.62
C GLY A 358 -14.68 10.34 7.76
N LEU A 359 -15.94 10.32 8.21
CA LEU A 359 -16.37 11.09 9.38
C LEU A 359 -15.79 10.51 10.69
N SER A 360 -15.28 11.39 11.54
CA SER A 360 -14.81 11.02 12.89
C SER A 360 -15.97 10.67 13.83
N ARG A 361 -15.66 9.99 14.95
CA ARG A 361 -16.63 9.68 16.01
C ARG A 361 -17.35 10.94 16.54
N GLY A 362 -16.63 12.08 16.61
CA GLY A 362 -17.21 13.36 17.01
C GLY A 362 -18.23 13.89 16.01
N GLN A 363 -17.96 13.75 14.71
CA GLN A 363 -18.87 14.18 13.64
C GLN A 363 -20.11 13.28 13.52
N LEU A 364 -20.02 12.00 13.88
CA LEU A 364 -21.16 11.06 13.93
C LEU A 364 -22.01 11.18 15.19
N ARG A 365 -21.50 11.83 16.25
CA ARG A 365 -22.21 11.98 17.53
C ARG A 365 -23.64 12.52 17.40
N PRO A 366 -23.94 13.54 16.56
CA PRO A 366 -25.31 14.04 16.41
C PRO A 366 -26.29 12.98 15.88
N LEU A 367 -25.84 12.12 14.96
CA LEU A 367 -26.64 11.02 14.43
C LEU A 367 -26.93 9.98 15.52
N HIS A 368 -25.90 9.54 16.24
CA HIS A 368 -26.06 8.55 17.31
C HIS A 368 -26.93 9.08 18.46
N ALA A 369 -26.80 10.36 18.83
CA ALA A 369 -27.61 10.99 19.86
C ALA A 369 -29.09 11.10 19.44
N ALA A 370 -29.35 11.53 18.20
CA ALA A 370 -30.72 11.59 17.67
C ALA A 370 -31.37 10.21 17.60
N LEU A 371 -30.62 9.20 17.16
CA LEU A 371 -31.10 7.82 17.11
C LEU A 371 -31.39 7.25 18.51
N ALA A 372 -30.50 7.47 19.49
CA ALA A 372 -30.70 7.03 20.87
C ALA A 372 -31.94 7.69 21.52
N ARG A 373 -32.20 8.97 21.25
CA ARG A 373 -33.42 9.65 21.71
C ARG A 373 -34.68 9.11 21.03
N TRP A 374 -34.60 8.80 19.74
CA TRP A 374 -35.73 8.20 19.03
C TRP A 374 -36.02 6.78 19.53
N GLU A 375 -34.99 5.99 19.81
CA GLU A 375 -35.10 4.69 20.46
C GLU A 375 -35.77 4.77 21.84
N ALA A 376 -35.36 5.75 22.66
CA ALA A 376 -35.98 5.98 23.98
C ALA A 376 -37.46 6.40 23.89
N ALA A 377 -37.84 7.13 22.84
CA ALA A 377 -39.23 7.55 22.61
C ALA A 377 -40.15 6.42 22.10
N GLY A 378 -39.59 5.28 21.66
CA GLY A 378 -40.33 4.15 21.10
C GLY A 378 -41.18 3.33 22.08
N GLY A 379 -41.06 3.60 23.39
CA GLY A 379 -41.85 2.96 24.47
C GLY A 379 -41.17 1.76 25.12
N GLU A 380 -41.80 1.25 26.19
CA GLU A 380 -41.34 0.11 27.00
C GLU A 380 -41.09 -1.14 26.12
N PRO A 381 -39.88 -1.71 26.15
CA PRO A 381 -39.50 -2.80 25.25
C PRO A 381 -40.34 -4.06 25.51
N ARG A 382 -41.06 -4.58 24.52
CA ARG A 382 -41.42 -6.02 24.52
C ARG A 382 -40.13 -6.82 24.22
N GLY A 383 -39.25 -6.95 25.22
CA GLY A 383 -37.91 -7.59 25.16
C GLY A 383 -36.75 -6.60 25.22
N GLN A 384 -35.54 -6.99 25.63
CA GLN A 384 -34.43 -6.11 26.07
C GLN A 384 -33.87 -5.08 25.05
N ASP A 385 -34.33 -5.04 23.80
CA ASP A 385 -33.73 -4.23 22.73
C ASP A 385 -34.46 -2.89 22.46
N PRO A 386 -33.73 -1.77 22.31
CA PRO A 386 -34.29 -0.45 21.98
C PRO A 386 -34.93 -0.42 20.58
N ARG A 387 -36.06 0.28 20.43
CA ARG A 387 -36.85 0.30 19.18
C ARG A 387 -37.23 1.71 18.72
N CYS A 388 -37.17 1.92 17.42
CA CYS A 388 -37.66 3.11 16.74
C CYS A 388 -39.06 2.83 16.16
N VAL A 389 -40.04 3.68 16.46
CA VAL A 389 -41.41 3.53 15.94
C VAL A 389 -41.73 4.64 14.94
N LEU A 390 -42.16 4.26 13.73
CA LEU A 390 -42.75 5.16 12.75
C LEU A 390 -44.26 5.00 12.72
N ASN A 391 -44.98 6.11 12.84
CA ASN A 391 -46.43 6.15 12.67
C ASN A 391 -46.76 6.38 11.19
N LEU A 392 -47.40 5.40 10.55
CA LEU A 392 -47.78 5.44 9.14
C LEU A 392 -49.26 5.80 8.94
N GLY A 393 -49.85 6.52 9.90
CA GLY A 393 -51.27 6.88 9.90
C GLY A 393 -52.17 5.63 9.92
N ARG A 394 -53.08 5.53 8.94
CA ARG A 394 -54.02 4.41 8.82
C ARG A 394 -53.34 3.05 8.56
N LEU A 395 -52.09 3.04 8.09
CA LEU A 395 -51.31 1.82 7.87
C LEU A 395 -50.74 1.22 9.18
N GLY A 396 -50.95 1.90 10.31
CA GLY A 396 -50.48 1.46 11.62
C GLY A 396 -49.06 1.90 11.92
N ARG A 397 -48.38 1.13 12.77
CA ARG A 397 -47.03 1.41 13.25
C ARG A 397 -46.02 0.51 12.55
N TRP A 398 -44.85 1.05 12.24
CA TRP A 398 -43.72 0.32 11.71
C TRP A 398 -42.60 0.37 12.73
N THR A 399 -42.27 -0.78 13.30
CA THR A 399 -41.32 -0.88 14.40
C THR A 399 -39.98 -1.37 13.86
N LEU A 400 -38.95 -0.59 14.14
CA LEU A 400 -37.59 -0.81 13.68
C LEU A 400 -36.68 -1.05 14.90
N GLU A 401 -35.70 -1.92 14.73
CA GLU A 401 -34.70 -2.24 15.75
C GLU A 401 -33.31 -2.17 15.13
N ARG A 402 -32.32 -1.69 15.87
CA ARG A 402 -30.94 -1.61 15.37
C ARG A 402 -30.35 -3.02 15.24
N SER A 403 -29.83 -3.36 14.07
CA SER A 403 -29.12 -4.62 13.86
C SER A 403 -27.71 -4.51 14.44
N LEU A 404 -27.46 -5.13 15.59
CA LEU A 404 -26.13 -5.19 16.21
C LEU A 404 -25.35 -6.44 15.78
N GLU A 405 -26.07 -7.49 15.40
CA GLU A 405 -25.51 -8.74 14.89
C GLU A 405 -25.78 -8.91 13.38
N PRO A 406 -24.96 -9.72 12.68
CA PRO A 406 -25.19 -10.04 11.27
C PRO A 406 -26.57 -10.69 11.05
N SER A 407 -27.48 -9.97 10.40
CA SER A 407 -28.83 -10.49 10.12
C SER A 407 -28.78 -11.77 9.26
N PRO A 408 -29.66 -12.77 9.47
CA PRO A 408 -29.81 -13.89 8.53
C PRO A 408 -30.32 -13.42 7.15
N LEU A 409 -30.97 -12.25 7.08
CA LEU A 409 -31.45 -11.68 5.83
C LEU A 409 -30.30 -10.99 5.09
N HIS A 410 -29.88 -11.55 3.96
CA HIS A 410 -28.73 -11.08 3.17
C HIS A 410 -28.79 -9.58 2.85
N ASN A 411 -29.95 -9.07 2.44
CA ASN A 411 -30.13 -7.67 2.02
C ASN A 411 -30.12 -6.67 3.18
N LEU A 412 -30.10 -7.12 4.45
CA LEU A 412 -29.84 -6.28 5.61
C LEU A 412 -28.35 -6.19 5.96
N ARG A 413 -27.47 -6.95 5.27
CA ARG A 413 -26.03 -6.93 5.51
C ARG A 413 -25.35 -5.92 4.60
N GLU A 414 -24.35 -5.23 5.12
CA GLU A 414 -23.53 -4.25 4.38
C GLU A 414 -22.90 -4.85 3.12
N PRO A 415 -22.29 -6.07 3.16
CA PRO A 415 -21.67 -6.66 1.96
C PRO A 415 -22.61 -6.89 0.78
N ALA A 416 -23.93 -6.95 0.99
CA ALA A 416 -24.90 -7.01 -0.11
C ALA A 416 -24.92 -5.74 -0.97
N TRP A 417 -24.38 -4.63 -0.44
CA TRP A 417 -24.41 -3.29 -1.02
C TRP A 417 -23.02 -2.68 -1.19
N THR A 418 -22.00 -3.20 -0.52
CA THR A 418 -20.64 -2.60 -0.46
C THR A 418 -19.54 -3.45 -1.09
N ARG A 419 -19.84 -4.69 -1.47
CA ARG A 419 -18.89 -5.61 -2.10
C ARG A 419 -18.28 -4.98 -3.37
N LEU A 420 -16.98 -5.21 -3.56
CA LEU A 420 -16.27 -4.81 -4.77
C LEU A 420 -16.82 -5.53 -6.00
N ASP A 421 -17.25 -4.75 -6.99
CA ASP A 421 -17.71 -5.27 -8.27
C ASP A 421 -17.50 -4.25 -9.39
N ARG A 422 -17.35 -4.74 -10.62
CA ARG A 422 -17.40 -3.90 -11.83
C ARG A 422 -18.83 -3.63 -12.25
N ARG A 423 -19.76 -4.54 -11.97
CA ARG A 423 -21.15 -4.48 -12.47
C ARG A 423 -22.12 -4.11 -11.36
N TRP A 424 -22.81 -3.00 -11.55
CA TRP A 424 -23.78 -2.47 -10.61
C TRP A 424 -25.12 -2.24 -11.31
N VAL A 425 -26.22 -2.59 -10.63
CA VAL A 425 -27.57 -2.43 -11.16
C VAL A 425 -28.46 -1.70 -10.17
N SER A 426 -29.35 -0.83 -10.66
CA SER A 426 -30.21 -0.05 -9.77
C SER A 426 -31.39 -0.86 -9.24
N VAL A 427 -31.53 -0.87 -7.92
CA VAL A 427 -32.64 -1.46 -7.18
C VAL A 427 -33.82 -0.49 -7.14
N THR A 428 -33.56 0.76 -6.75
CA THR A 428 -34.52 1.85 -6.88
C THR A 428 -34.09 2.73 -8.06
N PRO A 429 -35.02 3.26 -8.87
CA PRO A 429 -34.67 4.05 -10.03
C PRO A 429 -33.90 5.32 -9.64
N VAL A 430 -33.02 5.75 -10.53
CA VAL A 430 -32.20 6.96 -10.37
C VAL A 430 -32.98 8.13 -10.96
N LEU A 431 -33.32 9.10 -10.11
CA LEU A 431 -33.75 10.43 -10.55
C LEU A 431 -32.50 11.21 -10.99
N LEU A 432 -32.35 11.47 -12.29
CA LEU A 432 -31.16 12.15 -12.81
C LEU A 432 -30.98 13.54 -12.17
N ASP A 433 -29.73 13.98 -12.00
CA ASP A 433 -29.44 15.30 -11.41
C ASP A 433 -29.97 16.45 -12.27
N ARG A 434 -29.87 16.30 -13.60
CA ARG A 434 -30.31 17.27 -14.61
C ARG A 434 -31.19 16.59 -15.66
N HIS A 435 -31.95 17.39 -16.40
CA HIS A 435 -32.79 16.88 -17.49
C HIS A 435 -31.93 16.66 -18.76
N PRO A 436 -31.86 15.43 -19.31
CA PRO A 436 -31.00 15.13 -20.47
C PRO A 436 -31.60 15.58 -21.82
N GLY A 437 -32.88 15.92 -21.84
CA GLY A 437 -33.69 16.05 -23.06
C GLY A 437 -34.68 14.89 -23.17
N SER A 438 -35.45 14.84 -24.27
CA SER A 438 -36.43 13.77 -24.47
C SER A 438 -35.75 12.47 -24.91
N LEU A 439 -35.77 11.46 -24.03
CA LEU A 439 -35.27 10.11 -24.32
C LEU A 439 -36.22 9.32 -25.24
N GLY A 440 -37.48 9.73 -25.31
CA GLY A 440 -38.51 9.16 -26.19
C GLY A 440 -38.73 9.95 -27.48
N ASP A 441 -37.80 10.85 -27.86
CA ASP A 441 -37.99 11.70 -29.04
C ASP A 441 -38.15 10.85 -30.32
N PRO A 442 -39.15 11.13 -31.17
CA PRO A 442 -39.35 10.42 -32.42
C PRO A 442 -38.17 10.60 -33.39
N LYS A 443 -37.46 11.75 -33.32
CA LYS A 443 -36.28 12.01 -34.16
C LYS A 443 -35.07 11.25 -33.62
N PRO A 444 -34.47 10.33 -34.39
CA PRO A 444 -33.34 9.52 -33.90
C PRO A 444 -32.12 10.34 -33.47
N SER A 445 -31.86 11.48 -34.13
CA SER A 445 -30.74 12.37 -33.77
C SER A 445 -30.94 13.07 -32.44
N ALA A 446 -32.18 13.49 -32.11
CA ALA A 446 -32.52 14.11 -30.84
C ALA A 446 -32.46 13.09 -29.70
N ARG A 447 -33.00 11.88 -29.92
CA ARG A 447 -32.90 10.77 -28.98
C ARG A 447 -31.45 10.41 -28.67
N ARG A 448 -30.59 10.26 -29.68
CA ARG A 448 -29.14 10.00 -29.48
C ARG A 448 -28.44 11.10 -28.68
N ARG A 449 -28.81 12.39 -28.89
CA ARG A 449 -28.28 13.49 -28.08
C ARG A 449 -28.73 13.41 -26.62
N ALA A 450 -29.99 13.07 -26.37
CA ALA A 450 -30.52 12.91 -25.02
C ALA A 450 -29.85 11.75 -24.28
N VAL A 451 -29.62 10.62 -24.94
CA VAL A 451 -28.88 9.48 -24.36
C VAL A 451 -27.45 9.88 -23.99
N ARG A 452 -26.70 10.52 -24.89
CA ARG A 452 -25.34 11.01 -24.56
C ARG A 452 -25.30 11.96 -23.37
N ARG A 453 -26.25 12.89 -23.29
CA ARG A 453 -26.37 13.79 -22.14
C ARG A 453 -26.72 13.05 -20.85
N ALA A 454 -27.54 12.00 -20.92
CA ALA A 454 -27.83 11.16 -19.77
C ALA A 454 -26.56 10.43 -19.31
N ASP A 455 -25.76 9.89 -20.22
CA ASP A 455 -24.48 9.23 -19.93
C ASP A 455 -23.49 10.20 -19.27
N GLU A 456 -23.38 11.44 -19.78
CA GLU A 456 -22.56 12.51 -19.18
C GLU A 456 -23.04 12.86 -17.75
N ILE A 457 -24.36 12.96 -17.54
CA ILE A 457 -24.94 13.25 -16.22
C ILE A 457 -24.66 12.11 -15.23
N ILE A 458 -24.78 10.86 -15.67
CA ILE A 458 -24.56 9.67 -14.82
C ILE A 458 -23.06 9.53 -14.51
N SER A 459 -22.19 9.75 -15.49
CA SER A 459 -20.73 9.71 -15.29
C SER A 459 -20.30 10.77 -14.27
N ALA A 460 -20.78 12.01 -14.43
CA ALA A 460 -20.53 13.07 -13.47
C ALA A 460 -21.13 12.78 -12.08
N ALA A 461 -22.23 12.03 -11.99
CA ALA A 461 -22.78 11.60 -10.71
C ALA A 461 -21.91 10.52 -10.04
N CYS A 462 -21.34 9.58 -10.80
CA CYS A 462 -20.38 8.61 -10.29
C CYS A 462 -19.09 9.28 -9.79
N GLU A 463 -18.53 10.21 -10.58
CA GLU A 463 -17.32 10.96 -10.21
C GLU A 463 -17.51 11.78 -8.94
N ARG A 464 -18.68 12.41 -8.78
CA ARG A 464 -19.01 13.18 -7.57
C ARG A 464 -18.95 12.36 -6.29
N ILE A 465 -19.33 11.09 -6.36
CA ILE A 465 -19.27 10.18 -5.21
C ILE A 465 -17.94 9.42 -5.14
N GLY A 466 -16.89 9.88 -5.83
CA GLY A 466 -15.54 9.29 -5.76
C GLY A 466 -15.31 8.04 -6.62
N LEU A 467 -16.25 7.70 -7.50
CA LEU A 467 -16.13 6.54 -8.40
C LEU A 467 -15.57 6.96 -9.77
N PRO A 468 -14.85 6.08 -10.50
CA PRO A 468 -14.47 6.35 -11.88
C PRO A 468 -15.71 6.46 -12.77
N ALA A 469 -15.59 7.18 -13.89
CA ALA A 469 -16.61 7.13 -14.94
C ALA A 469 -16.82 5.67 -15.40
N PRO A 470 -18.08 5.21 -15.55
CA PRO A 470 -18.36 3.87 -16.05
C PRO A 470 -17.98 3.73 -17.53
N GLU A 471 -17.47 2.57 -17.92
CA GLU A 471 -17.19 2.22 -19.32
C GLU A 471 -18.47 1.97 -20.11
N ARG A 472 -19.52 1.49 -19.43
CA ARG A 472 -20.81 1.18 -20.04
C ARG A 472 -21.95 1.60 -19.13
N ILE A 473 -22.91 2.30 -19.71
CA ILE A 473 -24.16 2.73 -19.08
C ILE A 473 -25.31 2.17 -19.92
N GLU A 474 -26.23 1.44 -19.29
CA GLU A 474 -27.47 1.00 -19.91
C GLU A 474 -28.66 1.61 -19.17
N LEU A 475 -29.52 2.30 -19.92
CA LEU A 475 -30.71 2.97 -19.41
C LEU A 475 -31.94 2.10 -19.66
N SER A 476 -32.79 1.93 -18.65
CA SER A 476 -34.03 1.14 -18.75
C SER A 476 -35.17 1.77 -17.95
N LEU A 477 -36.41 1.58 -18.39
CA LEU A 477 -37.59 1.83 -17.56
C LEU A 477 -37.93 0.61 -16.71
N ASP A 478 -37.61 -0.59 -17.21
CA ASP A 478 -37.82 -1.85 -16.50
C ASP A 478 -36.66 -2.16 -15.55
N PRO A 479 -36.94 -2.81 -14.42
CA PRO A 479 -35.92 -3.09 -13.43
C PRO A 479 -34.96 -4.20 -13.90
N PRO A 480 -33.65 -4.08 -13.61
CA PRO A 480 -32.65 -5.06 -14.00
C PRO A 480 -32.60 -6.30 -13.07
N LEU A 481 -33.46 -6.36 -12.05
CA LEU A 481 -33.47 -7.42 -11.03
C LEU A 481 -34.89 -7.73 -10.51
N ARG A 482 -35.03 -8.91 -9.89
CA ARG A 482 -36.28 -9.35 -9.23
C ARG A 482 -36.49 -8.64 -7.89
N GLY A 483 -37.75 -8.45 -7.51
CA GLY A 483 -38.16 -7.80 -6.25
C GLY A 483 -38.16 -6.28 -6.33
N THR A 484 -38.27 -5.71 -7.53
CA THR A 484 -38.47 -4.26 -7.71
C THR A 484 -39.45 -4.02 -8.87
N GLU A 485 -39.80 -2.76 -9.10
CA GLU A 485 -40.87 -2.34 -10.00
C GLU A 485 -40.33 -1.47 -11.15
N PRO A 486 -41.06 -1.33 -12.27
CA PRO A 486 -40.71 -0.38 -13.32
C PRO A 486 -40.64 1.07 -12.82
N ALA A 487 -39.67 1.83 -13.33
CA ALA A 487 -39.42 3.22 -12.95
C ALA A 487 -40.67 4.12 -13.00
N PRO A 488 -41.59 4.01 -13.98
CA PRO A 488 -42.81 4.83 -13.99
C PRO A 488 -43.77 4.60 -12.82
N ARG A 489 -43.66 3.48 -12.10
CA ARG A 489 -44.49 3.20 -10.91
C ARG A 489 -43.98 3.90 -9.66
N PHE A 490 -42.71 4.35 -9.65
CA PHE A 490 -42.16 5.10 -8.55
C PHE A 490 -42.64 6.56 -8.64
N GLU A 491 -43.35 7.00 -7.61
CA GLU A 491 -43.69 8.40 -7.42
C GLU A 491 -42.50 9.11 -6.78
N ALA A 492 -41.67 9.79 -7.58
CA ALA A 492 -40.67 10.67 -7.00
C ALA A 492 -41.37 11.84 -6.30
N CYS A 493 -41.12 12.03 -5.00
CA CYS A 493 -41.54 13.20 -4.23
C CYS A 493 -40.77 14.43 -4.72
N ARG A 494 -41.24 15.00 -5.83
CA ARG A 494 -40.70 16.21 -6.44
C ARG A 494 -41.12 17.40 -5.59
N ARG A 495 -40.14 18.21 -5.16
CA ARG A 495 -40.40 19.48 -4.47
C ARG A 495 -41.08 20.49 -5.41
N ASP A 496 -40.72 20.43 -6.69
CA ASP A 496 -41.28 21.26 -7.75
C ASP A 496 -42.13 20.37 -8.70
N PRO A 497 -43.44 20.62 -8.82
CA PRO A 497 -44.30 19.93 -9.79
C PRO A 497 -43.88 20.13 -11.26
N ALA A 498 -43.10 21.17 -11.57
CA ALA A 498 -42.52 21.42 -12.88
C ALA A 498 -41.21 20.65 -13.13
N ASP A 499 -40.65 19.98 -12.11
CA ASP A 499 -39.51 19.10 -12.30
C ASP A 499 -39.91 17.98 -13.25
N ARG A 500 -39.23 17.87 -14.39
CA ARG A 500 -39.45 16.86 -15.43
C ARG A 500 -38.29 15.87 -15.56
N ARG A 501 -37.33 15.87 -14.63
CA ARG A 501 -36.19 14.95 -14.67
C ARG A 501 -36.67 13.49 -14.71
N PRO A 502 -36.12 12.65 -15.60
CA PRO A 502 -36.57 11.27 -15.75
C PRO A 502 -36.10 10.40 -14.58
N LEU A 503 -36.90 9.39 -14.25
CA LEU A 503 -36.51 8.26 -13.40
C LEU A 503 -36.18 7.08 -14.30
N LEU A 504 -35.01 6.48 -14.11
CA LEU A 504 -34.54 5.35 -14.92
C LEU A 504 -33.87 4.31 -14.04
N HIS A 505 -34.01 3.05 -14.40
CA HIS A 505 -33.08 2.03 -13.94
C HIS A 505 -31.79 2.06 -14.76
N LEU A 506 -30.69 1.73 -14.09
CA LEU A 506 -29.34 1.74 -14.66
C LEU A 506 -28.70 0.36 -14.51
N ARG A 507 -27.91 -0.03 -15.53
CA ARG A 507 -26.86 -1.04 -15.40
C ARG A 507 -25.53 -0.37 -15.74
N LEU A 508 -24.60 -0.39 -14.80
CA LEU A 508 -23.31 0.26 -14.90
C LEU A 508 -22.20 -0.80 -14.94
N THR A 509 -21.22 -0.60 -15.81
CA THR A 509 -19.96 -1.36 -15.81
C THR A 509 -18.79 -0.41 -15.66
N PHE A 510 -17.99 -0.59 -14.62
CA PHE A 510 -16.79 0.20 -14.33
C PHE A 510 -15.53 -0.44 -14.91
N PRO A 511 -14.48 0.36 -15.19
CA PRO A 511 -13.20 -0.13 -15.70
C PRO A 511 -12.46 -1.04 -14.73
N ARG A 512 -12.73 -0.87 -13.43
CA ARG A 512 -12.15 -1.65 -12.34
C ARG A 512 -13.20 -1.92 -11.27
N PRO A 513 -13.03 -2.94 -10.41
CA PRO A 513 -13.94 -3.15 -9.29
C PRO A 513 -14.00 -1.91 -8.39
N VAL A 514 -15.23 -1.48 -8.07
CA VAL A 514 -15.50 -0.36 -7.16
C VAL A 514 -16.31 -0.82 -5.96
N GLY A 515 -16.16 -0.16 -4.82
CA GLY A 515 -16.89 -0.45 -3.58
C GLY A 515 -18.05 0.52 -3.35
N GLY A 516 -19.18 -0.04 -2.91
CA GLY A 516 -20.37 0.73 -2.54
C GLY A 516 -20.40 1.17 -1.06
N PRO A 517 -21.55 1.69 -0.59
CA PRO A 517 -22.83 1.69 -1.30
C PRO A 517 -22.85 2.72 -2.43
N VAL A 518 -23.42 2.34 -3.58
CA VAL A 518 -23.53 3.22 -4.75
C VAL A 518 -24.91 3.86 -4.76
N LEU A 519 -24.97 5.16 -4.44
CA LEU A 519 -26.18 5.97 -4.38
C LEU A 519 -26.08 7.12 -5.38
N LEU A 520 -26.95 7.16 -6.39
CA LEU A 520 -26.83 8.10 -7.51
C LEU A 520 -28.05 9.00 -7.70
N GLY A 521 -27.81 10.16 -8.29
CA GLY A 521 -28.85 11.11 -8.69
C GLY A 521 -29.39 12.00 -7.57
N ALA A 522 -30.40 12.79 -7.90
CA ALA A 522 -30.98 13.78 -6.99
C ALA A 522 -31.84 13.15 -5.88
N GLY A 523 -32.14 11.87 -6.01
CA GLY A 523 -32.88 11.07 -5.03
C GLY A 523 -32.02 10.33 -4.01
N ARG A 524 -30.68 10.39 -4.12
CA ARG A 524 -29.73 9.56 -3.35
C ARG A 524 -29.86 9.64 -1.83
N TYR A 525 -30.33 10.77 -1.29
CA TYR A 525 -30.53 10.96 0.15
C TYR A 525 -31.93 10.55 0.65
N ARG A 526 -32.83 10.18 -0.26
CA ARG A 526 -34.27 9.96 0.00
C ARG A 526 -34.73 8.59 -0.50
N GLY A 527 -33.86 7.57 -0.47
CA GLY A 527 -34.23 6.20 -0.81
C GLY A 527 -34.35 5.87 -2.30
N LEU A 528 -34.07 6.82 -3.20
CA LEU A 528 -33.97 6.58 -4.64
C LEU A 528 -32.51 6.47 -5.09
N GLY A 529 -32.28 5.83 -6.24
CA GLY A 529 -30.97 5.66 -6.84
C GLY A 529 -30.01 4.73 -6.09
N LEU A 530 -30.54 3.74 -5.36
CA LEU A 530 -29.75 2.67 -4.74
C LEU A 530 -29.34 1.65 -5.80
N LEU A 531 -28.05 1.35 -5.89
CA LEU A 531 -27.51 0.28 -6.74
C LEU A 531 -26.96 -0.88 -5.91
N ARG A 532 -27.00 -2.07 -6.49
CA ARG A 532 -26.49 -3.33 -5.94
C ARG A 532 -25.40 -3.91 -6.84
N PRO A 533 -24.32 -4.49 -6.29
CA PRO A 533 -23.35 -5.25 -7.08
C PRO A 533 -23.96 -6.57 -7.57
N MET A 534 -23.67 -6.97 -8.81
CA MET A 534 -24.25 -8.19 -9.39
C MET A 534 -23.59 -9.48 -8.89
N GLY A 535 -22.36 -9.42 -8.37
CA GLY A 535 -21.55 -10.61 -8.17
C GLY A 535 -21.04 -11.16 -9.51
N GLY A 536 -20.12 -12.13 -9.45
CA GLY A 536 -19.56 -12.78 -10.65
C GLY A 536 -20.60 -13.52 -11.50
N GLU A 537 -21.84 -13.68 -11.04
CA GLU A 537 -22.92 -14.27 -11.82
C GLU A 537 -23.51 -13.21 -12.78
N ALA A 538 -23.36 -13.46 -14.08
CA ALA A 538 -24.17 -12.79 -15.09
C ALA A 538 -25.66 -13.16 -14.87
N PRO A 539 -26.60 -12.26 -15.23
CA PRO A 539 -28.04 -12.51 -15.08
C PRO A 539 -28.54 -13.76 -15.80
#